data_AF-A0A8X6MEI7-F1
#
_entry.id   AF-A0A8X6MEI7-F1
#
_cell.length_a   1.000
_cell.length_b   1.000
_cell.length_c   1.000
_cell.angle_alpha   90.00
_cell.angle_beta   90.00
_cell.angle_gamma   90.00
#
_symmetry.space_group_name_H-M   'P 1'
#
loop_
_entity.id
_entity.type
_entity.pdbx_description
1 polymer ?
#
loop_
_entity_poly.entity_id
_entity_poly.type
_entity_poly.pdbx_seq_one_letter_code
_entity_poly.pdbx_strand_id
1 'polypeptide(L)'
;MRCIAQGLVIKTFVAYGLPNPVEQKSYDVINNKLPLVMKEVAEESMKRAAVEENSSLSDNLLTVSGDGTWKTRGHSSLIGECTVIGAEIGKVLDREVLSSFCKGCDSYKGKFDLKINQNVCVSLAERDNRRIFTSRRGLASSFEARRAKKIIKAKEIELFKQQESISYDPGAF
;
A
#
# COMPACT_ATOMS: atom_id res chain seq x y z
N MET A 1 -7.15 11.86 10.79
CA MET A 1 -6.94 12.85 11.87
C MET A 1 -6.30 14.08 11.25
N ARG A 2 -7.00 15.23 11.27
CA ARG A 2 -6.42 16.53 10.86
C ARG A 2 -5.54 16.98 12.01
N CYS A 3 -4.22 17.01 11.83
CA CYS A 3 -3.30 17.44 12.87
C CYS A 3 -3.52 18.91 13.21
N ILE A 4 -3.58 19.16 14.51
CA ILE A 4 -3.48 20.43 15.20
C ILE A 4 -2.23 21.16 14.68
N ALA A 5 -2.41 22.19 13.85
CA ALA A 5 -1.44 23.26 13.54
C ALA A 5 -1.75 23.99 12.23
N GLN A 6 -2.61 23.46 11.35
CA GLN A 6 -2.99 24.21 10.16
C GLN A 6 -4.17 25.16 10.46
N GLY A 7 -3.81 26.36 10.93
CA GLY A 7 -4.66 27.55 10.84
C GLY A 7 -5.61 27.85 12.01
N LEU A 8 -5.57 27.13 13.13
CA LEU A 8 -6.39 27.48 14.29
C LEU A 8 -5.71 28.54 15.17
N VAL A 9 -6.08 29.78 14.87
CA VAL A 9 -6.10 31.00 15.72
C VAL A 9 -5.34 30.89 17.05
N ILE A 10 -4.18 31.55 17.09
CA ILE A 10 -3.27 31.77 18.22
C ILE A 10 -3.99 32.18 19.54
N LYS A 11 -5.20 32.75 19.46
CA LYS A 11 -5.95 33.25 20.63
C LYS A 11 -6.62 32.16 21.49
N THR A 12 -6.88 30.96 20.96
CA THR A 12 -7.61 29.93 21.72
C THR A 12 -6.73 29.12 22.68
N PHE A 13 -5.40 29.06 22.49
CA PHE A 13 -4.52 28.24 23.34
C PHE A 13 -4.29 28.85 24.73
N VAL A 14 -4.14 30.18 24.82
CA VAL A 14 -3.94 30.89 26.09
C VAL A 14 -5.15 30.71 27.03
N ALA A 15 -6.36 30.63 26.49
CA ALA A 15 -7.59 30.43 27.26
C ALA A 15 -7.64 29.10 28.02
N TYR A 16 -6.90 28.08 27.56
CA TYR A 16 -6.81 26.77 28.20
C TYR A 16 -5.53 26.60 29.04
N GLY A 17 -4.76 27.67 29.28
CA GLY A 17 -3.50 27.61 30.02
C GLY A 17 -2.39 26.81 29.33
N LEU A 18 -2.53 26.57 28.01
CA LEU A 18 -1.53 25.88 27.22
C LEU A 18 -0.43 26.85 26.77
N PRO A 19 0.82 26.39 26.66
CA PRO A 19 1.89 27.21 26.10
C PRO A 19 1.54 27.64 24.67
N ASN A 20 2.00 28.83 24.29
CA ASN A 20 1.80 29.32 22.93
C ASN A 20 2.38 28.31 21.93
N PRO A 21 1.65 28.02 20.83
CA PRO A 21 2.14 27.12 19.80
C PRO A 21 3.44 27.68 19.21
N VAL A 22 4.34 26.76 18.85
CA VAL A 22 5.63 27.08 18.23
C VAL A 22 5.40 27.91 16.96
N GLU A 23 6.28 28.86 16.69
CA GLU A 23 6.22 29.63 15.44
C GLU A 23 6.19 28.71 14.22
N GLN A 24 5.40 29.07 13.21
CA GLN A 24 5.18 28.24 12.01
C GLN A 24 6.51 27.85 11.34
N LYS A 25 7.48 28.78 11.27
CA LYS A 25 8.81 28.51 10.69
C LYS A 25 9.55 27.40 11.45
N SER A 26 9.55 27.48 12.77
CA SER A 26 10.19 26.48 13.63
C SER A 26 9.47 25.12 13.53
N TYR A 27 8.14 25.15 13.48
CA TYR A 27 7.33 23.95 13.26
C TYR A 27 7.66 23.26 11.93
N ASP A 28 7.73 24.02 10.84
CA ASP A 28 8.04 23.49 9.50
C ASP A 28 9.46 22.88 9.46
N VAL A 29 10.44 23.53 10.09
CA VAL A 29 11.81 22.98 10.22
C VAL A 29 11.80 21.64 10.95
N ILE A 30 11.07 21.54 12.06
CA ILE A 30 10.98 20.29 12.83
C ILE A 30 10.29 19.22 11.99
N ASN A 31 9.14 19.52 11.38
CA ASN A 31 8.38 18.56 10.58
C ASN A 31 9.12 18.05 9.36
N ASN A 32 10.03 18.83 8.77
CA ASN A 32 10.85 18.38 7.65
C ASN A 32 11.99 17.46 8.11
N LYS A 33 12.54 17.67 9.31
CA LYS A 33 13.64 16.86 9.87
C LYS A 33 13.15 15.56 10.50
N LEU A 34 12.02 15.61 11.21
CA LEU A 34 11.45 14.48 11.93
C LEU A 34 11.33 13.19 11.10
N PRO A 35 10.76 13.18 9.88
CA PRO A 35 10.60 11.96 9.11
C PRO A 35 11.94 11.35 8.68
N LEU A 36 12.99 12.15 8.51
CA LEU A 36 14.32 11.66 8.17
C LEU A 36 14.93 10.89 9.35
N VAL A 37 14.94 11.51 10.53
CA VAL A 37 15.47 10.91 11.76
C VAL A 37 14.67 9.68 12.15
N MET A 38 13.34 9.75 12.09
CA MET A 38 12.47 8.62 12.42
C MET A 38 12.67 7.44 11.45
N LYS A 39 12.94 7.72 10.17
CA LYS A 39 13.26 6.68 9.20
C LYS A 39 14.58 5.98 9.54
N GLU A 40 15.63 6.74 9.84
CA GLU A 40 16.94 6.18 10.20
C GLU A 40 16.84 5.29 11.45
N VAL A 41 16.17 5.78 12.50
CA VAL A 41 15.95 5.01 13.74
C VAL A 41 15.12 3.74 13.48
N ALA A 42 14.09 3.82 12.63
CA ALA A 42 13.29 2.65 12.27
C ALA A 42 14.13 1.61 11.51
N GLU A 43 14.96 2.02 10.54
CA GLU A 43 15.84 1.14 9.79
C GLU A 43 16.89 0.45 10.69
N GLU A 44 17.49 1.19 11.64
CA GLU A 44 18.40 0.61 12.63
C GLU A 44 17.69 -0.40 13.54
N SER A 45 16.48 -0.08 13.99
CA SER A 45 15.67 -0.97 14.83
C SER A 45 15.32 -2.27 14.09
N MET A 46 14.91 -2.18 12.83
CA MET A 46 14.55 -3.34 12.01
C MET A 46 15.79 -4.22 11.71
N LYS A 47 16.95 -3.62 11.45
CA LYS A 47 18.22 -4.36 11.30
C LYS A 47 18.58 -5.14 12.56
N ARG A 48 18.45 -4.52 13.74
CA ARG A 48 18.69 -5.21 15.01
C ARG A 48 17.70 -6.35 15.23
N ALA A 49 16.42 -6.12 14.97
CA ALA A 49 15.40 -7.15 15.05
C ALA A 49 15.70 -8.34 14.13
N ALA A 50 16.17 -8.11 12.90
CA ALA A 50 16.54 -9.18 11.98
C ALA A 50 17.72 -10.02 12.47
N VAL A 51 18.73 -9.40 13.10
CA VAL A 51 19.88 -10.11 13.68
C VAL A 51 19.46 -10.95 14.89
N GLU A 52 18.63 -10.38 15.76
CA GLU A 52 18.09 -11.11 16.92
C GLU A 52 17.25 -12.30 16.45
N GLU A 53 16.32 -12.10 15.50
CA GLU A 53 15.44 -13.15 14.99
C GLU A 53 16.25 -14.30 14.41
N ASN A 54 17.27 -13.98 13.61
CA ASN A 54 18.18 -14.97 13.04
C ASN A 54 18.97 -15.75 14.10
N SER A 55 19.25 -15.13 15.25
CA SER A 55 19.93 -15.79 16.37
C SER A 55 18.99 -16.70 17.18
N SER A 56 17.68 -16.49 17.08
CA SER A 56 16.65 -17.29 17.75
C SER A 56 16.15 -18.48 16.92
N LEU A 57 16.54 -18.59 15.64
CA LEU A 57 16.14 -19.69 14.78
C LEU A 57 16.77 -21.02 15.22
N SER A 58 15.94 -22.03 15.49
CA SER A 58 16.40 -23.39 15.78
C SER A 58 16.81 -24.16 14.51
N ASP A 59 16.04 -24.02 13.43
CA ASP A 59 16.12 -24.88 12.24
C ASP A 59 16.57 -24.14 10.96
N ASN A 60 17.15 -22.95 11.10
CA ASN A 60 17.45 -22.02 9.98
C ASN A 60 16.22 -21.67 9.11
N LEU A 61 15.01 -21.96 9.59
CA LEU A 61 13.75 -21.65 8.90
C LEU A 61 13.19 -20.34 9.46
N LEU A 62 13.17 -19.29 8.63
CA LEU A 62 12.57 -18.01 9.01
C LEU A 62 11.05 -18.07 8.85
N THR A 63 10.34 -18.06 9.97
CA THR A 63 8.87 -17.91 9.99
C THR A 63 8.51 -16.45 10.23
N VAL A 64 7.63 -15.90 9.39
CA VAL A 64 7.18 -14.52 9.50
C VAL A 64 5.66 -14.42 9.41
N SER A 65 5.12 -13.43 10.11
CA SER A 65 3.75 -12.96 9.97
C SER A 65 3.75 -11.62 9.23
N GLY A 66 2.84 -11.43 8.27
CA GLY A 66 2.65 -10.17 7.57
C GLY A 66 1.37 -9.49 8.02
N ASP A 67 1.43 -8.21 8.39
CA ASP A 67 0.24 -7.39 8.66
C ASP A 67 0.23 -6.16 7.74
N GLY A 68 -0.97 -5.68 7.41
CA GLY A 68 -1.15 -4.58 6.49
C GLY A 68 -2.29 -3.67 6.89
N THR A 69 -2.06 -2.36 6.86
CA THR A 69 -3.05 -1.35 7.20
C THR A 69 -3.22 -0.32 6.10
N TRP A 70 -4.41 0.28 6.05
CA TRP A 70 -4.75 1.35 5.12
C TRP A 70 -4.94 2.65 5.89
N LYS A 71 -4.45 3.77 5.35
CA LYS A 71 -4.49 5.07 6.03
C LYS A 71 -5.91 5.54 6.35
N THR A 72 -6.88 5.15 5.53
CA THR A 72 -8.31 5.49 5.71
C THR A 72 -9.14 4.23 5.90
N ARG A 73 -10.13 4.30 6.80
CA ARG A 73 -11.13 3.24 6.97
C ARG A 73 -11.94 3.06 5.68
N GLY A 74 -12.30 1.82 5.35
CA GLY A 74 -13.24 1.50 4.27
C GLY A 74 -12.63 1.14 2.91
N HIS A 75 -11.43 0.55 2.85
CA HIS A 75 -10.76 0.06 1.63
C HIS A 75 -10.61 1.07 0.46
N SER A 76 -10.89 2.35 0.70
CA SER A 76 -10.79 3.43 -0.29
C SER A 76 -9.46 4.18 -0.23
N SER A 77 -8.52 3.69 0.58
CA SER A 77 -7.25 4.38 0.78
C SER A 77 -6.32 4.19 -0.40
N LEU A 78 -5.73 5.30 -0.87
CA LEU A 78 -4.70 5.25 -1.89
C LEU A 78 -3.30 4.99 -1.30
N ILE A 79 -3.19 4.97 0.04
CA ILE A 79 -1.96 4.77 0.79
C ILE A 79 -2.18 3.64 1.80
N GLY A 80 -1.38 2.60 1.66
CA GLY A 80 -1.29 1.46 2.57
C GLY A 80 0.12 1.29 3.11
N GLU A 81 0.24 0.50 4.14
CA GLU A 81 1.50 0.10 4.76
C GLU A 81 1.42 -1.39 5.08
N CYS A 82 2.48 -2.11 4.74
CA CYS A 82 2.64 -3.53 5.03
C CYS A 82 3.88 -3.70 5.91
N THR A 83 3.79 -4.54 6.92
CA THR A 83 4.90 -4.87 7.81
C THR A 83 5.07 -6.38 7.88
N VAL A 84 6.34 -6.80 7.94
CA VAL A 84 6.73 -8.19 8.17
C VAL A 84 7.24 -8.30 9.60
N ILE A 85 6.71 -9.24 10.35
CA ILE A 85 6.97 -9.46 11.76
C ILE A 85 7.58 -10.85 11.93
N GLY A 86 8.70 -10.95 12.63
CA GLY A 86 9.33 -12.23 12.97
C GLY A 86 8.45 -13.03 13.93
N ALA A 87 8.28 -14.33 13.67
CA ALA A 87 7.43 -15.17 14.50
C ALA A 87 8.03 -15.47 15.87
N GLU A 88 9.37 -15.50 15.97
CA GLU A 88 10.06 -15.89 17.21
C GLU A 88 10.11 -14.72 18.21
N ILE A 89 10.48 -13.53 17.77
CA ILE A 89 10.63 -12.36 18.65
C ILE A 89 9.39 -11.45 18.62
N GLY A 90 8.56 -11.54 17.57
CA GLY A 90 7.39 -10.68 17.43
C GLY A 90 7.73 -9.23 17.08
N LYS A 91 8.94 -8.97 16.57
CA LYS A 91 9.39 -7.63 16.14
C LYS A 91 9.24 -7.45 14.64
N VAL A 92 9.09 -6.19 14.21
CA VAL A 92 9.06 -5.83 12.79
C VAL A 92 10.45 -6.01 12.20
N LEU A 93 10.55 -6.83 11.16
CA LEU A 93 11.77 -7.09 10.39
C LEU A 93 11.88 -6.17 9.17
N ASP A 94 10.74 -5.86 8.54
CA ASP A 94 10.68 -4.99 7.37
C ASP A 94 9.32 -4.31 7.22
N ARG A 95 9.29 -3.23 6.46
CA ARG A 95 8.13 -2.37 6.22
C ARG A 95 8.14 -1.84 4.79
N GLU A 96 7.00 -1.96 4.13
CA GLU A 96 6.77 -1.37 2.81
C GLU A 96 5.56 -0.42 2.81
N VAL A 97 5.75 0.78 2.25
CA VAL A 97 4.66 1.74 2.04
C VAL A 97 4.15 1.60 0.62
N LEU A 98 2.88 1.25 0.49
CA LEU A 98 2.19 1.11 -0.78
C LEU A 98 1.44 2.40 -1.09
N SER A 99 1.71 3.03 -2.23
CA SER A 99 0.97 4.20 -2.68
C SER A 99 0.50 4.02 -4.11
N SER A 100 -0.81 4.11 -4.31
CA SER A 100 -1.44 4.32 -5.62
C SER A 100 -1.67 5.80 -5.93
N PHE A 101 -1.32 6.68 -4.98
CA PHE A 101 -1.37 8.12 -5.14
C PHE A 101 -0.01 8.68 -5.56
N CYS A 102 -0.01 9.49 -6.63
CA CYS A 102 1.15 10.25 -7.06
C CYS A 102 0.82 11.73 -7.02
N LYS A 103 1.47 12.48 -6.13
CA LYS A 103 1.30 13.94 -6.02
C LYS A 103 1.66 14.66 -7.32
N GLY A 104 2.63 14.14 -8.07
CA GLY A 104 2.99 14.66 -9.39
C GLY A 104 1.83 14.54 -10.38
N CYS A 105 1.18 13.38 -10.45
CA CYS A 105 0.01 13.16 -11.31
C CYS A 105 -1.18 14.02 -10.87
N ASP A 106 -1.40 14.17 -9.57
CA ASP A 106 -2.48 15.00 -9.01
C ASP A 106 -2.26 16.51 -9.27
N SER A 107 -1.00 16.95 -9.22
CA SER A 107 -0.62 18.34 -9.48
C SER A 107 -0.49 18.67 -10.98
N TYR A 108 -0.52 17.66 -11.84
CA TYR A 108 -0.30 17.82 -13.27
C TYR A 108 -1.58 18.34 -13.97
N LYS A 109 -1.50 19.57 -14.50
CA LYS A 109 -2.59 20.26 -15.22
C LYS A 109 -2.43 20.27 -16.76
N GLY A 110 -1.41 19.60 -17.31
CA GLY A 110 -1.06 19.68 -18.73
C GLY A 110 -1.70 18.58 -19.59
N LYS A 111 -1.87 18.84 -20.89
CA LYS A 111 -1.94 17.78 -21.91
C LYS A 111 -0.51 17.52 -22.39
N PHE A 112 -0.09 16.27 -22.43
CA PHE A 112 1.22 15.89 -22.99
C PHE A 112 1.22 16.13 -24.51
N ASP A 113 1.72 17.28 -24.96
CA ASP A 113 2.25 17.44 -26.32
C ASP A 113 3.77 17.23 -26.30
N LEU A 114 4.17 16.02 -25.90
CA LEU A 114 5.54 15.59 -26.11
C LEU A 114 5.63 14.97 -27.51
N LYS A 115 6.24 15.72 -28.45
CA LYS A 115 6.74 15.15 -29.71
C LYS A 115 7.96 14.27 -29.42
N ILE A 116 7.71 13.16 -28.72
CA ILE A 116 8.68 12.09 -28.56
C ILE A 116 8.50 11.15 -29.75
N ASN A 117 9.62 10.76 -30.34
CA ASN A 117 9.70 9.82 -31.46
C ASN A 117 8.77 8.62 -31.22
N GLN A 118 7.92 8.27 -32.20
CA GLN A 118 6.77 7.37 -32.03
C GLN A 118 7.11 6.05 -31.31
N ASN A 119 8.32 5.53 -31.54
CA ASN A 119 8.79 4.28 -30.95
C ASN A 119 8.93 4.32 -29.41
N VAL A 120 9.29 5.48 -28.84
CA VAL A 120 9.44 5.61 -27.38
C VAL A 120 8.08 5.80 -26.71
N CYS A 121 7.15 6.53 -27.34
CA CYS A 121 5.77 6.68 -26.85
C CYS A 121 5.02 5.34 -26.78
N VAL A 122 5.19 4.45 -27.77
CA VAL A 122 4.55 3.12 -27.74
C VAL A 122 5.08 2.29 -26.57
N SER A 123 6.40 2.25 -26.35
CA SER A 123 6.98 1.44 -25.26
C SER A 123 6.63 1.96 -23.85
N LEU A 124 6.54 3.28 -23.66
CA LEU A 124 6.09 3.88 -22.40
C LEU A 124 4.60 3.65 -22.17
N ALA A 125 3.76 3.89 -23.19
CA ALA A 125 2.33 3.62 -23.10
C ALA A 125 2.04 2.12 -22.86
N GLU A 126 2.80 1.21 -23.46
CA GLU A 126 2.70 -0.22 -23.18
C GLU A 126 3.14 -0.59 -21.77
N ARG A 127 4.20 0.03 -21.23
CA ARG A 127 4.62 -0.18 -19.84
C ARG A 127 3.58 0.35 -18.86
N ASP A 128 3.02 1.53 -19.12
CA ASP A 128 2.01 2.15 -18.28
C ASP A 128 0.69 1.37 -18.36
N ASN A 129 0.27 0.92 -19.54
CA ASN A 129 -0.88 0.03 -19.70
C ASN A 129 -0.67 -1.32 -19.00
N ARG A 130 0.55 -1.89 -19.07
CA ARG A 130 0.90 -3.10 -18.31
C ARG A 130 0.79 -2.86 -16.80
N ARG A 131 1.30 -1.73 -16.29
CA ARG A 131 1.21 -1.35 -14.88
C ARG A 131 -0.22 -1.11 -14.41
N ILE A 132 -1.04 -0.42 -15.21
CA ILE A 132 -2.46 -0.18 -14.92
C ILE A 132 -3.24 -1.50 -14.92
N PHE A 133 -2.90 -2.42 -15.82
CA PHE A 133 -3.56 -3.72 -15.90
C PHE A 133 -3.17 -4.66 -14.76
N THR A 134 -1.89 -4.71 -14.38
CA THR A 134 -1.44 -5.48 -13.20
C THR A 134 -2.00 -4.90 -11.90
N SER A 135 -2.01 -3.58 -11.73
CA SER A 135 -2.61 -2.95 -10.55
C SER A 135 -4.12 -3.18 -10.48
N ARG A 136 -4.84 -3.09 -11.62
CA ARG A 136 -6.26 -3.45 -11.68
C ARG A 136 -6.53 -4.90 -11.32
N ARG A 137 -5.63 -5.85 -11.62
CA ARG A 137 -5.74 -7.25 -11.14
C ARG A 137 -5.44 -7.42 -9.65
N GLY A 138 -4.80 -6.45 -8.99
CA GLY A 138 -4.54 -6.48 -7.55
C GLY A 138 -5.66 -5.88 -6.69
N LEU A 139 -6.57 -5.10 -7.30
CA LEU A 139 -7.67 -4.45 -6.57
C LEU A 139 -8.70 -5.47 -6.06
N ALA A 140 -9.25 -5.23 -4.86
CA ALA A 140 -10.27 -6.08 -4.24
C ALA A 140 -11.52 -6.25 -5.14
N SER A 141 -11.97 -5.18 -5.79
CA SER A 141 -13.08 -5.23 -6.75
C SER A 141 -12.80 -6.13 -7.96
N SER A 142 -11.54 -6.26 -8.38
CA SER A 142 -11.14 -7.19 -9.44
C SER A 142 -11.08 -8.64 -8.96
N PHE A 143 -10.77 -8.86 -7.69
CA PHE A 143 -10.79 -10.18 -7.07
C PHE A 143 -12.23 -10.66 -6.92
N GLU A 144 -13.12 -9.80 -6.43
CA GLU A 144 -14.55 -10.04 -6.36
C GLU A 144 -15.16 -10.29 -7.75
N ALA A 145 -14.84 -9.46 -8.75
CA ALA A 145 -15.31 -9.67 -10.12
C ALA A 145 -14.82 -11.00 -10.73
N ARG A 146 -13.57 -11.42 -10.45
CA ARG A 146 -13.04 -12.73 -10.87
C ARG A 146 -13.70 -13.89 -10.15
N ARG A 147 -13.92 -13.74 -8.84
CA ARG A 147 -14.62 -14.74 -8.02
C ARG A 147 -16.07 -14.90 -8.48
N ALA A 148 -16.77 -13.80 -8.76
CA ALA A 148 -18.11 -13.80 -9.34
C ALA A 148 -18.15 -14.50 -10.71
N LYS A 149 -17.20 -14.19 -11.60
CA LYS A 149 -17.08 -14.89 -12.90
C LYS A 149 -16.82 -16.38 -12.75
N LYS A 150 -15.98 -16.80 -11.79
CA LYS A 150 -15.76 -18.23 -11.49
C LYS A 150 -17.03 -18.91 -10.98
N ILE A 151 -17.80 -18.24 -10.10
CA ILE A 151 -19.07 -18.77 -9.60
C ILE A 151 -20.10 -18.89 -10.72
N ILE A 152 -20.22 -17.88 -11.58
CA ILE A 152 -21.13 -17.91 -12.74
C ILE A 152 -20.75 -19.07 -13.66
N LYS A 153 -19.45 -19.22 -14.00
CA LYS A 153 -18.97 -20.30 -14.86
C LYS A 153 -19.18 -21.68 -14.22
N ALA A 154 -18.99 -21.82 -12.90
CA ALA A 154 -19.25 -23.06 -12.19
C ALA A 154 -20.75 -23.43 -12.21
N LYS A 155 -21.64 -22.45 -12.00
CA LYS A 155 -23.09 -22.64 -12.13
C LYS A 155 -23.51 -23.02 -13.55
N GLU A 156 -22.90 -22.40 -14.55
CA GLU A 156 -23.13 -22.71 -15.95
C GLU A 156 -22.72 -24.17 -16.26
N ILE A 157 -21.54 -24.59 -15.79
CA ILE A 157 -21.07 -25.98 -15.89
C ILE A 157 -22.01 -26.95 -15.15
N GLU A 158 -22.51 -26.61 -13.96
CA GLU A 158 -23.49 -27.43 -13.22
C GLU A 158 -24.82 -27.55 -13.97
N LEU A 159 -25.28 -26.48 -14.62
CA LEU A 159 -26.48 -26.48 -15.45
C LEU A 159 -26.32 -27.41 -16.67
N PHE A 160 -25.14 -27.37 -17.32
CA PHE A 160 -24.80 -28.30 -18.39
C PHE A 160 -24.74 -29.76 -17.90
N LYS A 161 -24.22 -30.03 -16.70
CA LYS A 161 -24.24 -31.38 -16.09
C LYS A 161 -25.67 -31.91 -15.88
N GLN A 162 -26.62 -31.05 -15.52
CA GLN A 162 -28.03 -31.43 -15.37
C GLN A 162 -28.73 -31.69 -16.71
N GLN A 163 -28.36 -30.95 -17.76
CA GLN A 163 -28.96 -31.10 -19.09
C GLN A 163 -28.42 -32.30 -19.87
N GLU A 164 -27.13 -32.62 -19.72
CA GLU A 164 -26.48 -33.66 -20.54
C GLU A 164 -26.21 -34.97 -19.80
N SER A 165 -26.40 -35.06 -18.47
CA SER A 165 -26.04 -36.25 -17.65
C SER A 165 -24.60 -36.74 -17.83
N ILE A 166 -23.70 -35.88 -18.30
CA ILE A 166 -22.27 -36.17 -18.53
C ILE A 166 -21.43 -35.41 -17.49
N SER A 167 -20.56 -36.13 -16.79
CA SER A 167 -19.63 -35.55 -15.81
C SER A 167 -18.34 -35.08 -16.49
N TYR A 168 -18.12 -33.77 -16.55
CA TYR A 168 -16.83 -33.20 -16.91
C TYR A 168 -15.99 -32.94 -15.65
N ASP A 169 -14.83 -33.60 -15.56
CA ASP A 169 -13.79 -33.36 -14.55
C ASP A 169 -12.83 -32.24 -15.00
N PRO A 170 -12.39 -31.34 -14.09
CA PRO A 170 -11.52 -30.24 -14.46
C PRO A 170 -10.05 -30.67 -14.53
N GLY A 171 -9.56 -30.90 -15.74
CA GLY A 171 -8.15 -30.66 -16.11
C GLY A 171 -7.28 -31.89 -16.37
N ALA A 172 -7.20 -32.31 -17.63
CA ALA A 172 -5.98 -32.81 -18.23
C ALA A 172 -5.67 -31.88 -19.42
N PHE A 173 -4.70 -30.99 -19.24
CA PHE A 173 -3.79 -30.33 -20.19
C PHE A 173 -3.21 -29.07 -19.52
#